data_AF-D7G2K4-F1
#
_entry.id   AF-D7G2K4-F1
#
_cell.length_a   1.000
_cell.length_b   1.000
_cell.length_c   1.000
_cell.angle_alpha   90.00
_cell.angle_beta   90.00
_cell.angle_gamma   90.00
#
_symmetry.space_group_name_H-M   'P 1'
#
loop_
_entity.id
_entity.type
_entity.pdbx_description
1 polymer ?
#
loop_
_entity_poly.entity_id
_entity_poly.type
_entity_poly.pdbx_seq_one_letter_code
_entity_poly.pdbx_strand_id
1 'polypeptide(L)'
;MVELQGELISKDPLSGQPLGSMTSENGKAMLVISNHKLEGKAASEPKPLLVLRKVVVDVNDENCGGGGGSSGATPEGGGDREGEGGGAARRPPAQRVEYRVVGRVARKTIFKTRPKPLIKKLGSGGGRAGGSTARSCM
;
A
#
# COMPACT_ATOMS: atom_id res chain seq x y z
N MET A 1 10.57 3.10 -3.56
CA MET A 1 9.83 3.70 -2.43
C MET A 1 9.85 5.22 -2.56
N VAL A 2 8.77 5.89 -2.18
CA VAL A 2 8.68 7.37 -2.15
C VAL A 2 8.64 7.82 -0.69
N GLU A 3 9.38 8.88 -0.36
CA GLU A 3 9.40 9.48 0.98
C GLU A 3 9.09 10.97 0.87
N LEU A 4 8.10 11.42 1.65
CA LEU A 4 7.68 12.82 1.74
C LEU A 4 8.03 13.36 3.14
N GLN A 5 8.60 14.55 3.22
CA GLN A 5 8.74 15.25 4.49
C GLN A 5 7.47 16.06 4.77
N GLY A 6 6.66 15.55 5.68
CA GLY A 6 5.37 16.13 6.07
C GLY A 6 4.26 15.08 5.99
N GLU A 7 3.03 15.56 6.00
CA GLU A 7 1.84 14.71 5.97
C GLU A 7 1.13 14.81 4.62
N LEU A 8 0.66 13.67 4.11
CA LEU A 8 -0.20 13.62 2.94
C LEU A 8 -1.66 13.67 3.40
N ILE A 9 -2.30 14.80 3.17
CA ILE A 9 -3.69 15.02 3.55
C ILE A 9 -4.59 14.71 2.35
N SER A 10 -5.45 13.70 2.48
CA SER A 10 -6.51 13.36 1.53
C SER A 10 -7.88 13.46 2.19
N LYS A 11 -8.91 13.79 1.39
CA LYS A 11 -10.31 13.77 1.86
C LYS A 11 -10.87 12.34 1.90
N ASP A 12 -10.42 11.51 0.96
CA ASP A 12 -10.85 10.14 0.77
C ASP A 12 -9.74 9.16 1.18
N PRO A 13 -10.07 7.86 1.34
CA PRO A 13 -9.07 6.82 1.53
C PRO A 13 -8.05 6.79 0.37
N LEU A 14 -6.77 6.72 0.71
CA LEU A 14 -5.67 6.71 -0.27
C LEU A 14 -5.64 5.46 -1.17
N SER A 15 -6.31 4.38 -0.75
CA SER A 15 -6.29 3.11 -1.48
C SER A 15 -6.99 3.23 -2.83
N GLY A 16 -6.24 3.07 -3.92
CA GLY A 16 -6.77 3.13 -5.28
C GLY A 16 -7.05 4.56 -5.79
N GLN A 17 -6.81 5.59 -4.98
CA GLN A 17 -7.01 6.97 -5.40
C GLN A 17 -5.76 7.50 -6.14
N PRO A 18 -5.90 8.01 -7.38
CA PRO A 18 -4.81 8.71 -8.04
C PRO A 18 -4.56 10.06 -7.34
N LEU A 19 -3.39 10.20 -6.71
CA LEU A 19 -3.03 11.41 -5.96
C LEU A 19 -2.37 12.48 -6.82
N GLY A 20 -1.77 12.09 -7.94
CA GLY A 20 -0.94 12.97 -8.73
C GLY A 20 -0.07 12.22 -9.74
N SER A 21 0.89 12.94 -10.31
CA SER A 21 1.85 12.40 -11.26
C SER A 21 3.28 12.61 -10.80
N MET A 22 4.14 11.63 -11.07
CA MET A 22 5.57 11.72 -10.80
C MET A 22 6.33 11.48 -12.08
N THR A 23 7.28 12.37 -12.38
CA THR A 23 8.28 12.15 -13.43
C THR A 23 9.67 12.06 -12.79
N SER A 24 10.54 11.22 -13.35
CA SER A 24 11.92 11.12 -12.88
C SER A 24 12.87 11.10 -14.06
N GLU A 25 13.86 11.98 -14.02
CA GLU A 25 14.84 12.17 -15.08
C GLU A 25 16.20 12.48 -14.43
N ASN A 26 17.25 11.77 -14.86
CA ASN A 26 18.63 11.99 -14.40
C ASN A 26 18.79 12.05 -12.86
N GLY A 27 18.07 11.18 -12.14
CA GLY A 27 18.11 11.11 -10.67
C GLY A 27 17.38 12.23 -9.94
N LYS A 28 16.83 13.21 -10.67
CA LYS A 28 15.88 14.20 -10.16
C LYS A 28 14.47 13.66 -10.34
N ALA A 29 13.59 13.97 -9.39
CA ALA A 29 12.21 13.57 -9.44
C ALA A 29 11.31 14.80 -9.23
N MET A 30 10.25 14.87 -10.01
CA MET A 30 9.23 15.89 -9.90
C MET A 30 7.91 15.21 -9.56
N LEU A 31 7.33 15.57 -8.43
CA LEU A 31 6.03 15.07 -8.01
C LEU A 31 5.03 16.22 -8.01
N VAL A 32 3.91 16.02 -8.68
CA VAL A 32 2.79 16.96 -8.73
C VAL A 32 1.59 16.30 -8.07
N ILE A 33 1.15 16.88 -6.95
CA ILE A 33 -0.04 16.45 -6.21
C ILE A 33 -0.93 17.67 -6.03
N SER A 34 -2.14 17.63 -6.58
CA SER A 34 -3.07 18.78 -6.57
C SER A 34 -2.37 20.05 -7.12
N ASN A 35 -2.34 21.14 -6.35
CA ASN A 35 -1.70 22.41 -6.71
C ASN A 35 -0.23 22.52 -6.27
N HIS A 36 0.35 21.43 -5.76
CA HIS A 36 1.70 21.39 -5.21
C HIS A 36 2.68 20.69 -6.16
N LYS A 37 3.82 21.33 -6.38
CA LYS A 37 4.98 20.80 -7.08
C LYS A 37 6.09 20.55 -6.06
N LEU A 38 6.56 19.30 -5.97
CA LEU A 38 7.66 18.90 -5.09
C LEU A 38 8.86 18.44 -5.93
N GLU A 39 10.02 18.97 -5.58
CA GLU A 39 11.31 18.58 -6.15
C GLU A 39 11.98 17.57 -5.22
N GLY A 40 12.31 16.40 -5.78
CA GLY A 40 12.93 15.30 -5.08
C GLY A 40 14.14 14.75 -5.81
N LYS A 41 14.81 13.81 -5.15
CA LYS A 41 15.99 13.11 -5.71
C LYS A 41 15.97 11.64 -5.36
N ALA A 42 16.56 10.83 -6.22
CA ALA A 42 16.87 9.45 -5.90
C ALA A 42 18.00 9.39 -4.86
N ALA A 43 17.86 8.51 -3.89
CA ALA A 43 18.84 8.24 -2.86
C ALA A 43 18.98 6.72 -2.67
N SER A 44 20.22 6.26 -2.50
CA SER A 44 20.50 4.88 -2.11
C SER A 44 20.33 4.73 -0.61
N GLU A 45 19.73 3.62 -0.20
CA GLU A 45 19.66 3.23 1.21
C GLU A 45 20.89 2.40 1.56
N PRO A 46 21.77 2.88 2.47
CA PRO A 46 22.97 2.13 2.87
C PRO A 46 22.59 0.82 3.57
N LYS A 47 21.43 0.79 4.23
CA LYS A 47 20.84 -0.41 4.81
C LYS A 47 19.51 -0.70 4.10
N PRO A 48 19.50 -1.62 3.11
CA PRO A 48 18.27 -1.97 2.41
C PRO A 48 17.20 -2.46 3.37
N LEU A 49 15.96 -2.02 3.14
CA LEU A 49 14.81 -2.39 3.96
C LEU A 49 14.06 -3.55 3.30
N LEU A 50 13.58 -4.49 4.11
CA LEU A 50 12.60 -5.48 3.66
C LEU A 50 11.20 -4.97 3.95
N VAL A 51 10.33 -5.09 2.94
CA VAL A 51 8.90 -4.87 3.11
C VAL A 51 8.29 -6.22 3.45
N LEU A 52 7.64 -6.30 4.61
CA LEU A 52 6.99 -7.51 5.11
C LEU A 52 5.48 -7.31 5.12
N ARG A 53 4.75 -8.33 4.70
CA ARG A 53 3.29 -8.41 4.86
C ARG A 53 2.99 -9.38 5.98
N LYS A 54 2.33 -8.90 7.03
CA LYS A 54 1.75 -9.74 8.08
C LYS A 54 0.56 -10.51 7.48
N VAL A 55 0.54 -11.82 7.68
CA VAL A 55 -0.53 -12.73 7.27
C VAL A 55 -1.02 -13.43 8.53
N VAL A 56 -2.32 -13.43 8.75
CA VAL A 56 -2.95 -14.25 9.79
C VAL A 56 -3.45 -15.50 9.10
N VAL A 57 -2.96 -16.66 9.55
CA VAL A 57 -3.32 -17.97 9.02
C VAL A 57 -4.16 -18.66 10.07
N ASP A 58 -5.37 -19.07 9.70
CA ASP A 58 -6.18 -19.94 10.54
C ASP A 58 -5.51 -21.33 10.56
N VAL A 59 -5.06 -21.75 11.73
CA VAL A 59 -4.61 -23.12 11.96
C VAL A 59 -5.87 -23.92 12.20
N ASN A 60 -6.40 -24.50 11.13
CA ASN A 60 -7.33 -25.59 11.26
C ASN A 60 -6.52 -26.79 11.77
N ASP A 61 -6.95 -27.41 12.87
CA ASP A 61 -6.42 -28.67 13.40
C ASP A 61 -6.72 -29.87 12.46
N GLU A 62 -6.68 -29.66 11.14
CA GLU A 62 -6.91 -30.66 10.10
C GLU A 62 -5.60 -30.98 9.36
N ASN A 63 -4.58 -31.37 10.13
CA ASN A 63 -3.51 -32.23 9.61
C ASN A 63 -2.85 -33.01 10.76
N CYS A 64 -3.62 -33.87 11.42
CA CYS A 64 -3.10 -35.08 12.03
C CYS A 64 -2.73 -36.05 10.90
N GLY A 65 -1.74 -35.68 10.08
CA GLY A 65 -1.18 -36.51 9.04
C GLY A 65 -0.43 -37.66 9.69
N GLY A 66 -1.17 -38.72 10.01
CA GLY A 66 -0.66 -39.99 10.50
C GLY A 66 0.38 -40.55 9.55
N GLY A 67 1.54 -40.85 10.10
CA GLY A 67 2.65 -41.49 9.40
C GLY A 67 3.44 -42.40 10.35
N GLY A 68 2.82 -43.54 10.70
CA GLY A 68 3.50 -44.83 10.89
C GLY A 68 4.18 -45.15 12.23
N GLY A 69 3.59 -46.10 12.97
CA GLY A 69 4.34 -47.26 13.47
C GLY A 69 4.25 -47.62 14.97
N SER A 70 3.65 -48.80 15.24
CA SER A 70 3.80 -49.66 16.44
C SER A 70 3.09 -49.20 17.72
N SER A 71 2.37 -50.00 18.51
CA SER A 71 2.24 -51.46 18.65
C SER A 71 0.95 -51.73 19.44
N GLY A 72 0.30 -52.86 19.19
CA GLY A 72 -1.01 -53.20 19.75
C GLY A 72 -1.03 -53.53 21.25
N ALA A 73 -2.22 -53.36 21.83
CA ALA A 73 -2.83 -54.23 22.83
C ALA A 73 -4.29 -53.76 23.08
N THR A 74 -5.26 -54.65 22.86
CA THR A 74 -6.66 -54.57 23.35
C THR A 74 -6.85 -55.66 24.41
N PRO A 75 -7.98 -55.72 25.14
CA PRO A 75 -8.79 -54.67 25.77
C PRO A 75 -9.13 -55.02 27.26
N GLU A 76 -10.11 -54.30 27.83
CA GLU A 76 -11.12 -54.73 28.83
C GLU A 76 -11.14 -53.99 30.19
N GLY A 77 -12.31 -53.44 30.51
CA GLY A 77 -12.65 -52.83 31.80
C GLY A 77 -13.85 -51.90 31.71
N GLY A 78 -15.06 -52.44 31.92
CA GLY A 78 -16.33 -51.72 31.92
C GLY A 78 -16.53 -50.80 33.13
N GLY A 79 -17.35 -49.77 32.94
CA GLY A 79 -17.77 -48.84 33.98
C GLY A 79 -18.78 -47.83 33.43
N ASP A 80 -20.05 -48.11 33.68
CA ASP A 80 -21.18 -47.25 33.33
C ASP A 80 -21.17 -45.99 34.20
N ARG A 81 -21.08 -44.80 33.58
CA ARG A 81 -21.48 -43.52 34.20
C ARG A 81 -22.14 -42.61 33.16
N GLU A 82 -23.42 -42.40 33.37
CA GLU A 82 -24.26 -41.42 32.71
C GLU A 82 -24.03 -40.01 33.28
N GLY A 83 -24.11 -38.98 32.42
CA GLY A 83 -24.48 -37.62 32.82
C GLY A 83 -23.37 -36.58 32.87
N GLU A 84 -23.12 -35.88 31.77
CA GLU A 84 -23.58 -34.50 31.54
C GLU A 84 -23.02 -34.02 30.20
N GLY A 85 -23.92 -33.60 29.30
CA GLY A 85 -23.59 -33.10 27.98
C GLY A 85 -22.74 -31.84 28.05
N GLY A 86 -21.42 -32.02 28.08
CA GLY A 86 -20.45 -30.99 27.82
C GLY A 86 -20.64 -30.52 26.38
N GLY A 87 -21.44 -29.47 26.19
CA GLY A 87 -21.53 -28.79 24.92
C GLY A 87 -20.11 -28.49 24.46
N ALA A 88 -19.72 -29.09 23.33
CA ALA A 88 -18.43 -28.88 22.73
C ALA A 88 -18.34 -27.40 22.36
N ALA A 89 -17.86 -26.59 23.30
CA ALA A 89 -17.52 -25.20 23.06
C ALA A 89 -16.49 -25.25 21.94
N ARG A 90 -16.95 -24.90 20.73
CA ARG A 90 -16.14 -24.93 19.51
C ARG A 90 -14.91 -24.07 19.80
N ARG A 91 -13.76 -24.72 20.04
CA ARG A 91 -12.50 -24.04 20.31
C ARG A 91 -12.29 -23.06 19.16
N PRO A 92 -12.06 -21.76 19.43
CA PRO A 92 -11.82 -20.81 18.35
C PRO A 92 -10.60 -21.32 17.55
N PRO A 93 -10.65 -21.24 16.20
CA PRO A 93 -9.54 -21.69 15.37
C PRO A 93 -8.26 -20.99 15.83
N ALA A 94 -7.20 -21.76 16.09
CA ALA A 94 -5.95 -21.19 16.55
C ALA A 94 -5.38 -20.34 15.41
N GLN A 95 -5.25 -19.03 15.59
CA GLN A 95 -4.68 -18.16 14.56
C GLN A 95 -3.17 -18.05 14.73
N ARG A 96 -2.42 -18.30 13.65
CA ARG A 96 -0.97 -18.11 13.60
C ARG A 96 -0.62 -16.90 12.76
N VAL A 97 0.28 -16.07 13.25
CA VAL A 97 0.83 -14.94 12.51
C VAL A 97 2.07 -15.39 11.74
N GLU A 98 2.09 -15.12 10.43
CA GLU A 98 3.24 -15.31 9.55
C GLU A 98 3.63 -13.96 8.92
N TYR A 99 4.92 -13.75 8.65
CA TYR A 99 5.40 -12.56 7.94
C TYR A 99 6.01 -12.98 6.60
N ARG A 100 5.44 -12.50 5.50
CA ARG A 100 5.94 -12.77 4.15
C ARG A 100 6.72 -11.58 3.62
N VAL A 101 7.89 -11.83 3.05
CA VAL A 101 8.66 -10.80 2.35
C VAL A 101 7.95 -10.45 1.04
N VAL A 102 7.61 -9.16 0.86
CA VAL A 102 6.94 -8.67 -0.37
C VAL A 102 7.84 -7.78 -1.22
N GLY A 103 8.98 -7.32 -0.68
CA GLY A 103 9.92 -6.54 -1.47
C GLY A 103 11.19 -6.15 -0.73
N ARG A 104 12.18 -5.67 -1.49
CA ARG A 104 13.44 -5.11 -1.00
C ARG A 104 13.58 -3.67 -1.49
N VAL A 105 13.74 -2.74 -0.57
CA VAL A 105 13.95 -1.31 -0.87
C VAL A 105 15.41 -0.96 -0.61
N ALA A 106 16.19 -0.87 -1.69
CA ALA A 106 17.58 -0.40 -1.64
C ALA A 106 17.74 1.04 -2.14
N ARG A 107 16.69 1.61 -2.75
CA ARG A 107 16.67 3.00 -3.24
C ARG A 107 15.31 3.63 -2.98
N LYS A 108 15.31 4.92 -2.67
CA LYS A 108 14.10 5.73 -2.49
C LYS A 108 14.19 7.05 -3.23
N THR A 109 13.03 7.61 -3.56
CA THR A 109 12.91 8.98 -4.05
C THR A 109 12.44 9.85 -2.89
N ILE A 110 13.24 10.83 -2.49
CA ILE A 110 12.95 11.68 -1.33
C ILE A 110 12.57 13.08 -1.79
N PHE A 111 11.45 13.57 -1.26
CA PHE A 111 10.97 14.95 -1.42
C PHE A 111 11.09 15.68 -0.08
N LYS A 112 12.23 16.37 0.12
CA LYS A 112 12.53 17.13 1.33
C LYS A 112 12.24 18.63 1.23
N THR A 113 12.02 19.10 0.01
CA THR A 113 11.83 20.53 -0.25
C THR A 113 10.39 20.95 -0.01
N ARG A 114 10.18 22.21 0.41
CA ARG A 114 8.84 22.76 0.63
C ARG A 114 8.03 22.70 -0.68
N PRO A 115 6.76 22.28 -0.63
CA PRO A 115 5.87 22.30 -1.79
C PRO A 115 5.80 23.69 -2.42
N LYS A 116 6.09 23.78 -3.73
CA LYS A 116 5.97 25.01 -4.52
C LYS A 116 4.58 25.06 -5.18
N PRO A 117 3.94 26.23 -5.28
CA PRO A 117 2.67 26.35 -6.01
C PRO A 117 2.89 26.11 -7.51
N LEU A 118 1.88 25.50 -8.16
CA LEU A 118 1.83 25.42 -9.62
C LEU A 118 1.38 26.76 -10.22
N ILE A 119 2.31 27.51 -10.78
CA ILE A 119 1.99 28.73 -11.53
C ILE A 119 1.51 28.32 -12.93
N LYS A 120 0.19 28.31 -13.13
CA LYS A 120 -0.38 28.25 -14.49
C LYS A 120 -0.09 29.61 -15.15
N LYS A 121 0.81 29.67 -16.14
CA LYS A 121 0.84 30.83 -17.03
C LYS A 121 -0.47 30.78 -17.83
N LEU A 122 -1.47 31.60 -17.46
CA LEU A 122 -2.53 31.94 -18.42
C LEU A 122 -1.81 32.59 -19.60
N GLY A 123 -1.99 32.04 -20.80
CA GLY A 123 -1.38 32.58 -22.00
C GLY A 123 -1.63 34.09 -22.06
N SER A 124 -0.58 34.85 -22.32
CA SER A 124 -0.69 36.22 -22.79
C SER A 124 -1.39 36.17 -24.15
N GLY A 125 -2.71 36.09 -24.14
CA GLY A 125 -3.55 36.36 -25.29
C GLY A 125 -3.34 37.81 -25.64
N GLY A 126 -2.51 38.04 -26.67
CA GLY A 126 -2.29 39.36 -27.22
C GLY A 126 -3.63 39.99 -27.58
N GLY A 127 -3.89 41.16 -27.02
CA GLY A 127 -4.97 42.01 -27.47
C GLY A 127 -4.77 42.39 -28.93
N ARG A 128 -5.80 42.20 -29.74
CA ARG A 128 -6.10 43.07 -30.89
C ARG A 128 -7.57 43.44 -30.82
N ALA A 129 -7.86 44.42 -29.98
CA ALA A 129 -8.95 45.35 -30.26
C ALA A 129 -8.41 46.34 -31.29
N GLY A 130 -9.12 46.50 -32.40
CA GLY A 130 -8.73 47.40 -33.48
C GLY A 130 -9.73 47.31 -34.62
N GLY A 131 -10.88 47.97 -34.45
CA GLY A 131 -11.74 48.31 -35.57
C GLY A 131 -11.06 49.33 -36.47
N SER A 132 -11.25 49.22 -37.78
CA SER A 132 -11.23 50.36 -38.68
C SER A 132 -12.03 50.03 -39.95
N THR A 133 -12.93 50.96 -40.24
CA THR A 133 -13.83 51.13 -41.38
C THR A 133 -13.11 51.16 -42.72
N ALA A 134 -13.69 50.55 -43.76
CA ALA A 134 -13.63 51.11 -45.12
C ALA A 134 -14.78 50.53 -45.97
N ARG A 135 -15.72 51.42 -46.32
CA ARG A 135 -16.57 51.29 -47.49
C ARG A 135 -15.68 51.35 -48.74
N SER A 136 -15.95 50.54 -49.76
CA SER A 136 -15.55 50.87 -51.12
C SER A 136 -16.47 50.17 -52.13
N CYS A 137 -16.89 50.95 -53.11
CA CYS A 137 -17.83 50.64 -54.17
C CYS A 137 -17.22 49.69 -55.21
N MET A 138 -18.05 48.83 -55.81
CA MET A 138 -18.31 48.73 -57.26
C MET A 138 -19.39 47.68 -57.51
#